data_AF-A0A2E0Z319-F1
#
_entry.id   AF-A0A2E0Z319-F1
#
_cell.length_a   1.000
_cell.length_b   1.000
_cell.length_c   1.000
_cell.angle_alpha   90.00
_cell.angle_beta   90.00
_cell.angle_gamma   90.00
#
_symmetry.space_group_name_H-M   'P 1'
#
loop_
_entity.id
_entity.type
_entity.pdbx_description
1 polymer ?
#
loop_
_entity_poly.entity_id
_entity_poly.type
_entity_poly.pdbx_seq_one_letter_code
_entity_poly.pdbx_strand_id
1 'polypeptide(L)'
;MSLIEQASELKWVRNRPLRFVLAGGISALCNFGSRFFYSLFMDFSVAVVCAFMTGMTVAFVLNKLFVFTTSRRRVGEEVIWFTVVNMFGLLQTWLISVYLNMGLQQLALFSGAQGIAWAEALAHGTGVAFPVFTSYLGHKYLTFRE
;
A
#
# COMPACT_ATOMS: atom_id res chain seq x y z
N MET A 1 -18.86 1.83 34.89
CA MET A 1 -17.80 1.45 33.93
C MET A 1 -16.68 0.83 34.74
N SER A 2 -16.39 -0.45 34.51
CA SER A 2 -15.49 -1.23 35.39
C SER A 2 -14.02 -0.97 35.08
N LEU A 3 -13.12 -1.14 36.07
CA LEU A 3 -11.66 -1.00 35.87
C LEU A 3 -11.10 -1.92 34.75
N ILE A 4 -11.79 -3.02 34.46
CA ILE A 4 -11.45 -3.97 33.39
C ILE A 4 -11.78 -3.39 32.01
N GLU A 5 -12.93 -2.72 31.86
CA GLU A 5 -13.29 -2.00 30.64
C GLU A 5 -12.29 -0.89 30.34
N GLN A 6 -11.94 -0.08 31.35
CA GLN A 6 -10.96 1.01 31.21
C GLN A 6 -9.57 0.51 30.79
N ALA A 7 -9.10 -0.60 31.37
CA ALA A 7 -7.82 -1.20 31.02
C ALA A 7 -7.81 -1.81 29.60
N SER A 8 -8.95 -2.34 29.15
CA SER A 8 -9.12 -2.82 27.78
C SER A 8 -9.11 -1.65 26.79
N GLU A 9 -9.90 -0.60 27.03
CA GLU A 9 -9.98 0.62 26.22
C GLU A 9 -8.61 1.29 26.07
N LEU A 10 -7.84 1.42 27.17
CA LEU A 10 -6.48 1.98 27.12
C LEU A 10 -5.51 1.15 26.26
N LYS A 11 -5.60 -0.19 26.31
CA LYS A 11 -4.81 -1.08 25.44
C LYS A 11 -5.26 -0.96 23.97
N TRP A 12 -6.56 -0.80 23.72
CA TRP A 12 -7.13 -0.64 22.39
C TRP A 12 -6.66 0.66 21.70
N VAL A 13 -6.68 1.78 22.41
CA VAL A 13 -6.22 3.09 21.89
C VAL A 13 -4.70 3.07 21.59
N ARG A 14 -3.89 2.45 22.46
CA ARG A 14 -2.43 2.37 22.32
C ARG A 14 -1.96 1.54 21.12
N ASN A 15 -2.74 0.54 20.67
CA ASN A 15 -2.35 -0.38 19.60
C ASN A 15 -2.84 0.01 18.19
N ARG A 16 -3.55 1.15 18.05
CA ARG A 16 -4.02 1.66 16.75
C ARG A 16 -2.92 1.80 15.69
N PRO A 17 -1.75 2.43 15.96
CA PRO A 17 -0.70 2.55 14.95
C PRO A 17 -0.11 1.19 14.56
N LEU A 18 0.00 0.23 15.49
CA LEU A 18 0.47 -1.12 15.19
C LEU A 18 -0.48 -1.84 14.23
N ARG A 19 -1.80 -1.77 14.46
CA ARG A 19 -2.80 -2.38 13.57
C ARG A 19 -2.84 -1.74 12.20
N PHE A 20 -2.65 -0.42 12.13
CA PHE A 20 -2.54 0.31 10.87
C PHE A 20 -1.30 -0.14 10.07
N VAL A 21 -0.14 -0.27 10.73
CA VAL A 21 1.08 -0.78 10.10
C VAL A 21 0.92 -2.23 9.63
N LEU A 22 0.29 -3.08 10.44
CA LEU A 22 0.02 -4.48 10.05
C LEU A 22 -0.96 -4.56 8.86
N ALA A 23 -2.05 -3.81 8.88
CA ALA A 23 -3.01 -3.78 7.78
C ALA A 23 -2.39 -3.25 6.49
N GLY A 24 -1.61 -2.16 6.58
CA GLY A 24 -0.86 -1.61 5.46
C GLY A 24 0.21 -2.58 4.94
N GLY A 25 0.92 -3.27 5.83
CA GLY A 25 1.92 -4.27 5.48
C GLY A 25 1.32 -5.48 4.76
N ILE A 26 0.21 -6.03 5.25
CA ILE A 26 -0.51 -7.13 4.59
C ILE A 26 -0.99 -6.69 3.20
N SER A 27 -1.57 -5.50 3.10
CA SER A 27 -1.97 -4.92 1.81
C SER A 27 -0.79 -4.79 0.84
N ALA A 28 0.34 -4.28 1.30
CA ALA A 28 1.54 -4.13 0.48
C ALA A 28 2.10 -5.48 0.02
N LEU A 29 2.06 -6.51 0.87
CA LEU A 29 2.44 -7.88 0.51
C LEU A 29 1.48 -8.48 -0.51
N CYS A 30 0.16 -8.29 -0.35
CA CYS A 30 -0.82 -8.73 -1.33
C CYS A 30 -0.63 -8.01 -2.67
N ASN A 31 -0.35 -6.70 -2.65
CA ASN A 31 -0.02 -5.93 -3.84
C ASN A 31 1.22 -6.50 -4.54
N PHE A 32 2.36 -6.54 -3.84
CA PHE A 32 3.61 -7.01 -4.42
C PHE A 32 3.53 -8.47 -4.89
N GLY A 33 2.96 -9.36 -4.08
CA GLY A 33 2.82 -10.78 -4.38
C GLY A 33 1.89 -11.05 -5.55
N SER A 34 0.72 -10.39 -5.60
CA SER A 34 -0.25 -10.60 -6.70
C SER A 34 0.30 -10.15 -8.06
N ARG A 35 1.25 -9.22 -8.11
CA ARG A 35 1.94 -8.85 -9.36
C ARG A 35 2.57 -10.05 -10.05
N PHE A 36 3.21 -10.96 -9.30
CA PHE A 36 3.83 -12.16 -9.89
C PHE A 36 2.79 -13.10 -10.51
N PHE A 37 1.63 -13.20 -9.89
CA PHE A 37 0.51 -13.96 -10.46
C PHE A 37 -0.04 -13.29 -11.72
N TYR A 38 -0.25 -11.97 -11.70
CA TYR A 38 -0.76 -11.25 -12.86
C TYR A 38 0.22 -11.27 -14.04
N SER A 39 1.52 -11.18 -13.80
CA SER A 39 2.54 -11.24 -14.84
C SER A 39 2.61 -12.57 -15.60
N LEU A 40 1.89 -13.61 -15.17
CA LEU A 40 1.70 -14.83 -15.95
C LEU A 40 0.71 -14.63 -17.11
N PHE A 41 -0.14 -13.61 -17.05
CA PHE A 41 -1.25 -13.38 -17.97
C PHE A 41 -1.20 -12.03 -18.69
N MET A 42 -0.44 -11.06 -18.15
CA MET A 42 -0.40 -9.69 -18.69
C MET A 42 0.98 -9.05 -18.51
N ASP A 43 1.24 -7.98 -19.27
CA ASP A 43 2.49 -7.24 -19.22
C ASP A 43 2.72 -6.54 -17.87
N PHE A 44 3.98 -6.26 -17.56
CA PHE A 44 4.43 -5.65 -16.30
C PHE A 44 3.60 -4.42 -15.89
N SER A 45 3.39 -3.48 -16.82
CA SER A 45 2.65 -2.24 -16.55
C SER A 45 1.21 -2.51 -16.08
N VAL A 46 0.49 -3.41 -16.77
CA VAL A 46 -0.89 -3.77 -16.43
C VAL A 46 -0.93 -4.58 -15.14
N ALA A 47 0.03 -5.49 -14.96
CA ALA A 47 0.17 -6.31 -13.76
C ALA A 47 0.37 -5.44 -12.50
N VAL A 48 1.15 -4.35 -12.58
CA VAL A 48 1.35 -3.38 -11.49
C VAL A 48 0.03 -2.72 -11.09
N VAL A 49 -0.81 -2.33 -12.06
CA VAL A 49 -2.12 -1.71 -11.79
C VAL A 49 -3.06 -2.71 -11.11
N CYS A 50 -3.19 -3.92 -11.66
CA CYS A 50 -4.04 -4.97 -11.10
C CYS A 50 -3.59 -5.41 -9.69
N ALA A 51 -2.28 -5.51 -9.48
CA ALA A 51 -1.66 -5.74 -8.18
C ALA A 51 -2.05 -4.66 -7.17
N PHE A 52 -1.99 -3.39 -7.58
CA PHE A 52 -2.38 -2.28 -6.73
C PHE A 52 -3.86 -2.30 -6.38
N MET A 53 -4.75 -2.59 -7.33
CA MET A 53 -6.19 -2.75 -7.05
C MET A 53 -6.46 -3.87 -6.04
N THR A 54 -5.70 -4.96 -6.14
CA THR A 54 -5.77 -6.09 -5.19
C THR A 54 -5.36 -5.64 -3.79
N GLY A 55 -4.21 -4.95 -3.68
CA GLY A 55 -3.76 -4.37 -2.41
C GLY A 55 -4.76 -3.39 -1.82
N MET A 56 -5.26 -2.44 -2.62
CA MET A 56 -6.27 -1.46 -2.21
C MET A 56 -7.53 -2.13 -1.65
N THR A 57 -8.00 -3.21 -2.29
CA THR A 57 -9.16 -3.98 -1.83
C THR A 57 -8.89 -4.62 -0.47
N VAL A 58 -7.72 -5.25 -0.31
CA VAL A 58 -7.29 -5.85 0.97
C VAL A 58 -7.17 -4.78 2.07
N ALA A 59 -6.55 -3.63 1.77
CA ALA A 59 -6.45 -2.51 2.70
C ALA A 59 -7.82 -1.99 3.14
N PHE A 60 -8.76 -1.85 2.20
CA PHE A 60 -10.11 -1.39 2.52
C PHE A 60 -10.83 -2.36 3.44
N VAL A 61 -10.80 -3.66 3.13
CA VAL A 61 -11.41 -4.70 3.96
C VAL A 61 -10.79 -4.74 5.35
N LEU A 62 -9.46 -4.72 5.47
CA LEU A 62 -8.77 -4.72 6.76
C LEU A 62 -9.06 -3.47 7.58
N ASN A 63 -9.02 -2.29 6.97
CA ASN A 63 -9.34 -1.04 7.68
C ASN A 63 -10.79 -1.01 8.14
N LYS A 64 -11.73 -1.50 7.33
CA LYS A 64 -13.14 -1.58 7.70
C LYS A 64 -13.39 -2.56 8.85
N LEU A 65 -12.71 -3.72 8.86
CA LEU A 65 -12.87 -4.74 9.90
C LEU A 65 -12.19 -4.37 11.23
N PHE A 66 -11.01 -3.73 11.19
CA PHE A 66 -10.15 -3.58 12.36
C PHE A 66 -9.95 -2.14 12.87
N VAL A 67 -10.20 -1.12 12.04
CA VAL A 67 -9.85 0.28 12.35
C VAL A 67 -11.08 1.17 12.47
N PHE A 68 -12.07 1.00 11.58
CA PHE A 68 -13.26 1.85 11.53
C PHE A 68 -14.49 1.19 12.15
N THR A 69 -14.46 0.94 13.47
CA THR A 69 -15.64 0.46 14.22
C THR A 69 -16.52 1.59 14.76
N THR A 70 -16.10 2.86 14.66
CA THR A 70 -16.80 4.00 15.31
C THR A 70 -16.59 5.35 14.61
N SER A 71 -16.72 5.42 13.27
CA SER A 71 -16.59 6.72 12.59
C SER A 71 -17.93 7.47 12.50
N ARG A 72 -17.90 8.77 12.84
CA ARG A 72 -19.05 9.69 12.75
C ARG A 72 -19.30 10.22 11.33
N ARG A 73 -18.43 9.92 10.36
CA ARG A 73 -18.59 10.33 8.95
C ARG A 73 -19.46 9.34 8.17
N ARG A 74 -20.17 9.84 7.16
CA ARG A 74 -20.94 9.00 6.24
C ARG A 74 -19.97 8.05 5.52
N VAL A 75 -20.27 6.75 5.52
CA VAL A 75 -19.44 5.69 4.90
C VAL A 75 -18.99 6.05 3.47
N GLY A 76 -19.85 6.72 2.71
CA GLY A 76 -19.51 7.17 1.35
C GLY A 76 -18.35 8.17 1.28
N GLU A 77 -18.27 9.14 2.21
CA GLU A 77 -17.16 10.11 2.24
C GLU A 77 -15.83 9.44 2.55
N GLU A 78 -15.83 8.45 3.44
CA GLU A 78 -14.63 7.68 3.78
C GLU A 78 -14.13 6.85 2.60
N VAL A 79 -15.04 6.21 1.87
CA VAL A 79 -14.71 5.46 0.65
C VAL A 79 -14.13 6.39 -0.41
N ILE A 80 -14.71 7.58 -0.62
CA ILE A 80 -14.21 8.55 -1.60
C ILE A 80 -12.79 9.01 -1.24
N TRP A 81 -12.57 9.47 0.00
CA TRP A 81 -11.26 9.93 0.42
C TRP A 81 -10.21 8.81 0.40
N PHE A 82 -10.57 7.61 0.84
CA PHE A 82 -9.72 6.43 0.75
C PHE A 82 -9.34 6.15 -0.69
N THR A 83 -10.30 6.17 -1.61
CA THR A 83 -10.08 5.93 -3.04
C THR A 83 -9.16 6.99 -3.64
N VAL A 84 -9.41 8.28 -3.40
CA VAL A 84 -8.59 9.38 -3.94
C VAL A 84 -7.13 9.26 -3.51
N VAL A 85 -6.88 9.03 -2.21
CA VAL A 85 -5.50 8.85 -1.70
C VAL A 85 -4.85 7.62 -2.31
N ASN A 86 -5.59 6.52 -2.45
CA ASN A 86 -5.08 5.30 -3.09
C ASN A 86 -4.82 5.50 -4.59
N MET A 87 -5.63 6.27 -5.32
CA MET A 87 -5.36 6.58 -6.73
C MET A 87 -4.09 7.41 -6.91
N PHE A 88 -3.82 8.33 -5.98
CA PHE A 88 -2.55 9.06 -5.96
C PHE A 88 -1.38 8.11 -5.68
N GLY A 89 -1.53 7.20 -4.72
CA GLY A 89 -0.56 6.13 -4.45
C GLY A 89 -0.34 5.21 -5.66
N LEU A 90 -1.41 4.83 -6.36
CA LEU A 90 -1.36 4.03 -7.59
C LEU A 90 -0.52 4.73 -8.65
N LEU A 91 -0.78 6.01 -8.87
CA LEU A 91 -0.05 6.80 -9.86
C LEU A 91 1.44 6.84 -9.52
N GLN A 92 1.80 7.07 -8.25
CA GLN A 92 3.20 7.02 -7.80
C GLN A 92 3.83 5.65 -8.01
N THR A 93 3.17 4.58 -7.55
CA THR A 93 3.68 3.21 -7.69
C THR A 93 3.87 2.86 -9.15
N TRP A 94 2.88 3.15 -10.01
CA TRP A 94 2.94 2.84 -11.43
C TRP A 94 4.05 3.61 -12.15
N LEU A 95 4.14 4.93 -11.96
CA LEU A 95 5.18 5.75 -12.59
C LEU A 95 6.57 5.25 -12.19
N ILE A 96 6.81 5.08 -10.88
CA ILE A 96 8.11 4.66 -10.38
C ILE A 96 8.46 3.26 -10.88
N SER A 97 7.51 2.33 -10.84
CA SER A 97 7.74 0.96 -11.30
C SER A 97 8.07 0.92 -12.79
N VAL A 98 7.31 1.63 -13.63
CA VAL A 98 7.53 1.62 -15.08
C VAL A 98 8.85 2.29 -15.43
N TYR A 99 9.11 3.51 -14.96
CA TYR A 99 10.34 4.23 -15.31
C TYR A 99 11.59 3.57 -14.73
N LEU A 100 11.53 3.05 -13.50
CA LEU A 100 12.65 2.34 -12.92
C LEU A 100 12.92 1.02 -13.66
N ASN A 101 11.88 0.27 -14.04
CA ASN A 101 12.05 -0.93 -14.85
C ASN A 101 12.69 -0.60 -16.21
N MET A 102 12.23 0.47 -16.88
CA MET A 102 12.83 0.94 -18.14
C MET A 102 14.32 1.28 -17.99
N GLY A 103 14.71 1.92 -16.87
CA GLY A 103 16.11 2.22 -16.58
C GLY A 103 16.94 0.98 -16.23
N LEU A 104 16.40 0.08 -15.41
CA LEU A 104 17.09 -1.13 -14.99
C LEU A 104 17.36 -2.07 -16.16
N GLN A 105 16.41 -2.23 -17.08
CA GLN A 105 16.58 -3.09 -18.25
C GLN A 105 17.66 -2.60 -19.25
N GLN A 106 18.11 -1.34 -19.16
CA GLN A 106 19.24 -0.85 -19.96
C GLN A 106 20.61 -1.30 -19.42
N LEU A 107 20.67 -1.74 -18.16
CA LEU A 107 21.90 -2.24 -17.56
C LEU A 107 22.12 -3.69 -17.97
N ALA A 108 23.35 -4.01 -18.42
CA ALA A 108 23.71 -5.37 -18.83
C ALA A 108 23.47 -6.44 -17.73
N LEU A 109 23.50 -6.03 -16.46
CA LEU A 109 23.22 -6.88 -15.29
C LEU A 109 21.79 -7.44 -15.26
N PHE A 110 20.84 -6.76 -15.90
CA PHE A 110 19.43 -7.18 -15.98
C PHE A 110 19.07 -7.76 -17.36
N SER A 111 20.07 -8.24 -18.12
CA SER A 111 19.84 -8.91 -19.39
C SER A 111 19.35 -10.35 -19.23
N GLY A 112 18.65 -10.86 -20.24
CA GLY A 112 18.05 -12.19 -20.24
C GLY A 112 16.77 -12.30 -19.39
N ALA A 113 16.06 -13.43 -19.51
CA ALA A 113 14.74 -13.61 -18.89
C ALA A 113 14.78 -13.44 -17.36
N GLN A 114 15.80 -13.98 -16.69
CA GLN A 114 15.95 -13.84 -15.25
C GLN A 114 16.30 -12.41 -14.83
N GLY A 115 17.16 -11.73 -15.60
CA GLY A 115 17.51 -10.32 -15.37
C GLY A 115 16.30 -9.41 -15.48
N ILE A 116 15.46 -9.61 -16.50
CA ILE A 116 14.21 -8.87 -16.67
C ILE A 116 13.28 -9.08 -15.48
N ALA A 117 13.12 -10.33 -15.01
CA ALA A 117 12.28 -10.63 -13.85
C ALA A 117 12.79 -9.93 -12.57
N TRP A 118 14.11 -9.85 -12.37
CA TRP A 118 14.70 -9.11 -11.25
C TRP A 118 14.48 -7.60 -11.38
N ALA A 119 14.64 -7.04 -12.58
CA ALA A 119 14.39 -5.62 -12.82
C ALA A 119 12.94 -5.25 -12.50
N GLU A 120 11.98 -6.05 -12.97
CA GLU A 120 10.55 -5.88 -12.68
C GLU A 120 10.24 -5.96 -11.18
N ALA A 121 10.80 -6.97 -10.50
CA ALA A 121 10.59 -7.17 -9.07
C ALA A 121 11.16 -6.01 -8.24
N LEU A 122 12.37 -5.55 -8.56
CA LEU A 122 12.98 -4.40 -7.90
C LEU A 122 12.18 -3.12 -8.17
N ALA A 123 11.80 -2.90 -9.43
CA ALA A 123 11.07 -1.71 -9.82
C ALA A 123 9.70 -1.62 -9.14
N HIS A 124 8.92 -2.71 -9.16
CA HIS A 124 7.63 -2.77 -8.45
C HIS A 124 7.82 -2.65 -6.94
N GLY A 125 8.83 -3.30 -6.38
CA GLY A 125 9.14 -3.22 -4.94
C GLY A 125 9.42 -1.78 -4.50
N THR A 126 10.24 -1.05 -5.26
CA THR A 126 10.49 0.39 -5.03
C THR A 126 9.22 1.21 -5.22
N GLY A 127 8.43 0.93 -6.26
CA GLY A 127 7.16 1.60 -6.50
C GLY A 127 6.14 1.41 -5.38
N VAL A 128 6.06 0.23 -4.76
CA VAL A 128 5.18 -0.05 -3.61
C VAL A 128 5.70 0.63 -2.34
N ALA A 129 7.02 0.69 -2.15
CA ALA A 129 7.60 1.35 -0.98
C ALA A 129 7.40 2.88 -1.00
N PHE A 130 7.41 3.50 -2.18
CA PHE A 130 7.40 4.96 -2.29
C PHE A 130 6.15 5.63 -1.69
N PRO A 131 4.91 5.19 -1.96
CA PRO A 131 3.71 5.73 -1.30
C PRO A 131 3.72 5.60 0.22
N VAL A 132 4.41 4.59 0.77
CA VAL A 132 4.56 4.42 2.23
C VAL A 132 5.42 5.55 2.79
N PHE A 133 6.53 5.88 2.12
CA PHE A 133 7.37 7.02 2.49
C PHE A 133 6.66 8.36 2.32
N THR A 134 5.95 8.58 1.20
CA THR A 134 5.21 9.84 0.97
C THR A 134 4.09 10.01 1.99
N SER A 135 3.40 8.93 2.36
CA SER A 135 2.38 8.95 3.42
C SER A 135 3.00 9.25 4.79
N TYR A 136 4.16 8.67 5.13
CA TYR A 136 4.86 8.96 6.37
C TYR A 136 5.32 10.42 6.45
N LEU A 137 5.91 10.95 5.38
CA LEU A 137 6.32 12.36 5.31
C LEU A 137 5.10 13.29 5.38
N GLY A 138 3.99 12.94 4.72
CA GLY A 138 2.73 13.67 4.81
C GLY A 138 2.27 13.83 6.25
N HIS A 139 2.22 12.74 7.01
CA HIS A 139 1.88 12.80 8.44
C HIS A 139 2.94 13.54 9.28
N LYS A 140 4.23 13.35 8.98
CA LYS A 140 5.33 14.02 9.71
C LYS A 140 5.32 15.55 9.53
N TYR A 141 5.00 16.08 8.35
CA TYR A 141 5.06 17.51 8.06
C TYR A 141 3.71 18.24 8.15
N LEU A 142 2.59 17.55 7.95
CA LEU A 142 1.25 18.15 8.05
C LEU A 142 0.58 17.92 9.41
N THR A 143 0.84 16.79 10.07
CA THR A 143 0.17 16.41 11.33
C THR A 143 0.99 16.73 12.58
N PHE A 144 2.33 16.75 12.52
CA PHE A 144 3.20 17.08 13.68
C PHE A 144 3.68 18.54 13.69
N ARG A 145 2.82 19.48 13.25
CA ARG A 145 2.90 20.89 13.65
C ARG A 145 1.92 21.13 14.80
N GLU A 146 2.17 20.47 15.93
CA GLU A 146 1.71 20.87 17.26
C GLU A 146 2.85 20.66 18.25
#